data_AF-A0A1W1WJB1-F1
#
_entry.id   AF-A0A1W1WJB1-F1
#
_cell.length_a   1.000
_cell.length_b   1.000
_cell.length_c   1.000
_cell.angle_alpha   90.00
_cell.angle_beta   90.00
_cell.angle_gamma   90.00
#
_symmetry.space_group_name_H-M   'P 1'
#
loop_
_entity.id
_entity.type
_entity.pdbx_description
1 polymer ?
#
loop_
_entity_poly.entity_id
_entity_poly.type
_entity_poly.pdbx_seq_one_letter_code
_entity_poly.pdbx_strand_id
1 'polypeptide(L)'
;MNALVVDAEAMAEFLDKAESLISEADFRHWNEVLITRSQSVMTALYDDVYCWHVVPATARIKAEQHEPWIEREQQMRKAVEHNPNQVVELLVQSQAPAWLWEWATFWLANTYPHDYVWWSRWMYRADSQTGAVALIVSDPSCLKTDFRNLYSSINQAGQFTEQILDGWHRLSLIDTPYRHLVALAMVYAVYLFTMTSWRLTDEFTQVLPPFSKVVASLLGIPRWEGYVVAKSKSH
;
A
#
# COMPACT_ATOMS: atom_id res chain seq x y z
N MET A 1 8.42 24.88 -5.85
CA MET A 1 7.93 23.70 -5.12
C MET A 1 9.05 23.24 -4.21
N ASN A 2 8.81 23.14 -2.90
CA ASN A 2 9.75 22.48 -2.00
C ASN A 2 9.80 20.99 -2.39
N ALA A 3 10.99 20.41 -2.47
CA ALA A 3 11.13 18.97 -2.69
C ALA A 3 10.52 18.22 -1.50
N LEU A 4 9.88 17.07 -1.76
CA LEU A 4 9.42 16.19 -0.69
C LEU A 4 10.67 15.62 0.00
N VAL A 5 10.82 15.90 1.29
CA VAL A 5 11.92 15.40 2.12
C VAL A 5 11.33 14.45 3.15
N VAL A 6 11.83 13.21 3.16
CA VAL A 6 11.53 12.24 4.21
C VAL A 6 12.43 12.55 5.41
N ASP A 7 11.80 12.75 6.56
CA ASP A 7 12.42 12.88 7.86
C ASP A 7 12.88 11.49 8.34
N ALA A 8 14.18 11.26 8.21
CA ALA A 8 14.82 10.02 8.59
C ALA A 8 14.78 9.80 10.12
N GLU A 9 14.81 10.85 10.94
CA GLU A 9 14.73 10.69 12.39
C GLU A 9 13.33 10.23 12.80
N ALA A 10 12.29 10.90 12.30
CA ALA A 10 10.91 10.50 12.53
C ALA A 10 10.64 9.06 12.09
N MET A 11 11.15 8.67 10.92
CA MET A 11 11.00 7.30 10.43
C MET A 11 11.70 6.28 11.32
N ALA A 12 12.92 6.56 11.81
CA ALA A 12 13.65 5.66 12.70
C ALA A 12 12.86 5.40 13.99
N GLU A 13 12.28 6.45 14.60
CA GLU A 13 11.48 6.32 15.82
C GLU A 13 10.26 5.39 15.65
N PHE A 14 9.58 5.48 14.50
CA PHE A 14 8.46 4.60 14.20
C PHE A 14 8.91 3.16 14.01
N LEU A 15 10.01 2.94 13.29
CA LEU A 15 10.52 1.60 13.00
C LEU A 15 11.09 0.91 14.24
N ASP A 16 11.77 1.64 15.13
CA ASP A 16 12.25 1.09 16.41
C ASP A 16 11.11 0.52 17.25
N LYS A 17 9.99 1.24 17.31
CA LYS A 17 8.77 0.78 18.00
C LYS A 17 8.18 -0.45 17.29
N ALA A 18 8.06 -0.39 15.97
CA ALA A 18 7.40 -1.43 15.19
C ALA A 18 8.16 -2.75 15.16
N GLU A 19 9.48 -2.73 14.93
CA GLU A 19 10.31 -3.94 14.82
C GLU A 19 10.30 -4.77 16.10
N SER A 20 10.20 -4.13 17.27
CA SER A 20 10.09 -4.84 18.56
C SER A 20 8.80 -5.67 18.71
N LEU A 21 7.80 -5.41 17.87
CA LEU A 21 6.47 -6.04 17.89
C LEU A 21 6.29 -7.10 16.78
N ILE A 22 7.33 -7.35 15.98
CA ILE A 22 7.28 -8.22 14.80
C ILE A 22 8.35 -9.30 14.93
N SER A 23 7.96 -10.55 14.71
CA SER A 23 8.92 -11.66 14.71
C SER A 23 9.61 -11.81 13.35
N GLU A 24 10.78 -12.46 13.33
CA GLU A 24 11.44 -12.86 12.08
C GLU A 24 10.52 -13.71 11.19
N ALA A 25 9.69 -14.58 11.78
CA ALA A 25 8.74 -15.40 11.04
C ALA A 25 7.67 -14.55 10.34
N ASP A 26 7.19 -13.47 10.97
CA ASP A 26 6.27 -12.53 10.33
C ASP A 26 6.91 -11.85 9.12
N PHE A 27 8.15 -11.36 9.24
CA PHE A 27 8.86 -10.74 8.11
C PHE A 27 9.05 -11.71 6.94
N ARG A 28 9.51 -12.94 7.23
CA ARG A 28 9.71 -13.96 6.20
C ARG A 28 8.39 -14.29 5.48
N HIS A 29 7.32 -14.45 6.25
CA HIS A 29 6.00 -14.72 5.71
C HIS A 29 5.51 -13.58 4.80
N TRP A 30 5.67 -12.32 5.22
CA TRP A 30 5.30 -11.18 4.39
C TRP A 30 6.11 -11.14 3.10
N ASN A 31 7.43 -11.34 3.18
CA ASN A 31 8.28 -11.35 2.00
C ASN A 31 7.85 -12.43 1.00
N GLU A 32 7.62 -13.66 1.47
CA GLU A 32 7.15 -14.77 0.62
C GLU A 32 5.85 -14.43 -0.11
N VAL A 33 4.87 -13.86 0.60
CA VAL A 33 3.59 -13.48 -0.02
C VAL A 33 3.79 -12.37 -1.04
N LEU A 34 4.60 -11.35 -0.75
CA LEU A 34 4.86 -10.22 -1.64
C LEU A 34 5.58 -10.67 -2.93
N ILE A 35 6.55 -11.58 -2.82
CA ILE A 35 7.23 -12.20 -3.97
C ILE A 35 6.28 -13.08 -4.78
N THR A 36 5.53 -13.96 -4.13
CA THR A 36 4.58 -14.85 -4.83
C THR A 36 3.48 -14.05 -5.54
N ARG A 37 3.06 -12.94 -4.91
CA ARG A 37 2.10 -12.01 -5.48
C ARG A 37 2.59 -11.37 -6.77
N SER A 38 3.83 -10.89 -6.82
CA SER A 38 4.38 -10.31 -8.05
C SER A 38 4.54 -11.34 -9.17
N GLN A 39 4.90 -12.59 -8.85
CA GLN A 39 5.03 -13.67 -9.82
C GLN A 39 3.71 -14.09 -10.47
N SER A 40 2.58 -13.87 -9.80
CA SER A 40 1.24 -14.25 -10.26
C SER A 40 0.33 -13.05 -10.54
N VAL A 41 0.91 -11.84 -10.56
CA VAL A 41 0.16 -10.58 -10.64
C VAL A 41 -0.70 -10.48 -11.89
N MET A 42 -0.20 -10.88 -13.06
CA MET A 42 -0.95 -10.80 -14.32
C MET A 42 -2.12 -11.78 -14.35
N THR A 43 -1.91 -13.00 -13.86
CA THR A 43 -2.98 -14.00 -13.74
C THR A 43 -4.10 -13.49 -12.83
N ALA A 44 -3.75 -12.89 -11.69
CA ALA A 44 -4.73 -12.34 -10.76
C ALA A 44 -5.37 -11.05 -11.27
N LEU A 45 -4.63 -10.21 -11.99
CA LEU A 45 -5.15 -9.01 -12.62
C LEU A 45 -6.29 -9.40 -13.53
N TYR A 46 -6.08 -10.32 -14.48
CA TYR A 46 -7.08 -10.77 -15.44
C TYR A 46 -8.12 -11.77 -14.90
N ASP A 47 -8.19 -11.98 -13.59
CA ASP A 47 -9.26 -12.74 -12.98
C ASP A 47 -10.50 -11.88 -12.77
N ASP A 48 -11.56 -12.09 -13.56
CA ASP A 48 -12.80 -11.32 -13.51
C ASP A 48 -13.48 -11.30 -12.13
N VAL A 49 -13.25 -12.32 -11.30
CA VAL A 49 -13.86 -12.42 -9.98
C VAL A 49 -12.92 -11.85 -8.91
N TYR A 50 -11.67 -12.29 -8.88
CA TYR A 50 -10.80 -12.06 -7.73
C TYR A 50 -9.93 -10.81 -7.80
N CYS A 51 -9.77 -10.20 -8.97
CA CYS A 51 -9.01 -8.95 -9.11
C CYS A 51 -9.55 -7.81 -8.22
N TRP A 52 -10.83 -7.86 -7.84
CA TRP A 52 -11.48 -6.93 -6.92
C TRP A 52 -11.30 -7.31 -5.45
N HIS A 53 -11.20 -8.59 -5.15
CA HIS A 53 -11.20 -9.09 -3.78
C HIS A 53 -9.83 -8.97 -3.12
N VAL A 54 -8.77 -9.02 -3.94
CA VAL A 54 -7.39 -8.94 -3.47
C VAL A 54 -6.97 -7.52 -3.07
N VAL A 55 -7.58 -6.48 -3.66
CA VAL A 55 -7.27 -5.09 -3.31
C VAL A 55 -8.14 -4.62 -2.13
N PRO A 56 -7.57 -4.10 -1.03
CA PRO A 56 -8.34 -3.71 0.15
C PRO A 56 -9.46 -2.69 -0.07
N ALA A 57 -9.24 -1.64 -0.88
CA ALA A 57 -10.26 -0.63 -1.13
C ALA A 57 -11.49 -1.14 -1.88
N THR A 58 -11.32 -2.18 -2.70
CA THR A 58 -12.37 -2.63 -3.62
C THR A 58 -13.29 -3.69 -3.02
N ALA A 59 -12.88 -4.30 -1.90
CA ALA A 59 -13.62 -5.38 -1.25
C ALA A 59 -15.04 -5.04 -0.77
N ARG A 60 -15.41 -3.76 -0.72
CA ARG A 60 -16.73 -3.28 -0.27
C ARG A 60 -17.47 -2.46 -1.33
N ILE A 61 -16.95 -2.42 -2.56
CA ILE A 61 -17.58 -1.69 -3.65
C ILE A 61 -18.84 -2.44 -4.09
N LYS A 62 -19.93 -1.71 -4.26
CA LYS A 62 -21.17 -2.25 -4.82
C LYS A 62 -21.12 -2.23 -6.35
N ALA A 63 -21.87 -3.13 -7.00
CA ALA A 63 -21.96 -3.18 -8.47
C ALA A 63 -22.29 -1.82 -9.10
N GLU A 64 -23.27 -1.10 -8.55
CA GLU A 64 -23.68 0.25 -9.00
C GLU A 64 -22.54 1.28 -9.00
N GLN A 65 -21.56 1.13 -8.10
CA GLN A 65 -20.39 2.02 -8.02
C GLN A 65 -19.29 1.61 -9.00
N HIS A 66 -19.28 0.35 -9.44
CA HIS A 66 -18.29 -0.22 -10.34
C HIS A 66 -18.71 -0.14 -11.81
N GLU A 67 -19.98 -0.38 -12.12
CA GLU A 67 -20.53 -0.40 -13.49
C GLU A 67 -20.07 0.77 -14.37
N PRO A 68 -20.07 2.04 -13.90
CA PRO A 68 -19.61 3.18 -14.71
C PRO A 68 -18.12 3.14 -15.09
N TRP A 69 -17.33 2.30 -14.42
CA TRP A 69 -15.87 2.26 -14.53
C TRP A 69 -15.34 1.05 -15.28
N ILE A 70 -16.18 0.07 -15.64
CA ILE A 70 -15.76 -1.18 -16.30
C ILE A 70 -14.89 -0.92 -17.54
N GLU A 71 -15.30 0.01 -18.41
CA GLU A 71 -14.53 0.33 -19.62
C GLU A 71 -13.16 0.94 -19.29
N ARG A 72 -13.11 1.83 -18.29
CA ARG A 72 -11.86 2.53 -17.89
C ARG A 72 -10.91 1.56 -17.21
N GLU A 73 -11.45 0.67 -16.39
CA GLU A 73 -10.72 -0.41 -15.77
C GLU A 73 -10.12 -1.35 -16.82
N GLN A 74 -10.86 -1.74 -17.87
CA GLN A 74 -10.31 -2.53 -18.97
C GLN A 74 -9.14 -1.83 -19.68
N GLN A 75 -9.23 -0.51 -19.87
CA GLN A 75 -8.12 0.29 -20.39
C GLN A 75 -6.93 0.30 -19.42
N MET A 76 -7.19 0.42 -18.11
CA MET A 76 -6.15 0.38 -17.07
C MET A 76 -5.46 -0.97 -16.98
N ARG A 77 -6.17 -2.10 -17.12
CA ARG A 77 -5.56 -3.45 -17.17
C ARG A 77 -4.53 -3.54 -18.28
N LYS A 78 -4.91 -3.14 -19.49
CA LYS A 78 -4.02 -3.11 -20.66
C LYS A 78 -2.86 -2.16 -20.45
N ALA A 79 -3.10 -0.99 -19.85
CA ALA A 79 -2.07 -0.01 -19.54
C ALA A 79 -1.08 -0.53 -18.49
N VAL A 80 -1.53 -1.21 -17.43
CA VAL A 80 -0.64 -1.85 -16.46
C VAL A 80 0.29 -2.84 -17.16
N GLU A 81 -0.20 -3.67 -18.07
CA GLU A 81 0.63 -4.67 -18.74
C GLU A 81 1.59 -4.08 -19.80
N HIS A 82 1.14 -3.08 -20.57
CA HIS A 82 1.85 -2.65 -21.78
C HIS A 82 2.40 -1.22 -21.72
N ASN A 83 1.77 -0.33 -20.97
CA ASN A 83 2.09 1.11 -20.93
C ASN A 83 1.90 1.68 -19.52
N PRO A 84 2.70 1.27 -18.52
CA PRO A 84 2.43 1.55 -17.11
C PRO A 84 2.37 3.06 -16.78
N ASN A 85 3.14 3.89 -17.49
CA ASN A 85 3.10 5.35 -17.37
C ASN A 85 1.71 5.96 -17.70
N GLN A 86 0.89 5.28 -18.50
CA GLN A 86 -0.42 5.78 -18.91
C GLN A 86 -1.49 5.60 -17.81
N VAL A 87 -1.26 4.73 -16.83
CA VAL A 87 -2.26 4.41 -15.78
C VAL A 87 -2.66 5.68 -15.01
N VAL A 88 -1.67 6.49 -14.61
CA VAL A 88 -1.90 7.74 -13.87
C VAL A 88 -2.66 8.75 -14.74
N GLU A 89 -2.33 8.84 -16.03
CA GLU A 89 -3.03 9.72 -16.97
C GLU A 89 -4.51 9.38 -17.06
N LEU A 90 -4.84 8.10 -17.22
CA LEU A 90 -6.21 7.62 -17.30
C LEU A 90 -6.99 7.93 -16.02
N LEU A 91 -6.39 7.71 -14.84
CA LEU A 91 -7.01 8.03 -13.55
C LEU A 91 -7.31 9.53 -13.42
N VAL A 92 -6.38 10.40 -13.82
CA VAL A 92 -6.55 11.86 -13.74
C VAL A 92 -7.60 12.35 -14.73
N GLN A 93 -7.50 11.95 -16.01
CA GLN A 93 -8.41 12.40 -17.07
C GLN A 93 -9.86 11.99 -16.81
N SER A 94 -10.03 10.81 -16.21
CA SER A 94 -11.34 10.26 -15.85
C SER A 94 -11.91 10.82 -14.53
N GLN A 95 -11.15 11.61 -13.78
CA GLN A 95 -11.50 12.03 -12.40
C GLN A 95 -11.84 10.82 -11.53
N ALA A 96 -10.98 9.81 -11.57
CA ALA A 96 -11.20 8.53 -10.91
C ALA A 96 -11.45 8.67 -9.39
N PRO A 97 -12.37 7.86 -8.83
CA PRO A 97 -12.61 7.82 -7.40
C PRO A 97 -11.42 7.21 -6.66
N ALA A 98 -11.29 7.51 -5.36
CA ALA A 98 -10.16 7.07 -4.54
C ALA A 98 -9.93 5.53 -4.55
N TRP A 99 -11.00 4.74 -4.64
CA TRP A 99 -10.87 3.28 -4.71
C TRP A 99 -10.22 2.82 -6.01
N LEU A 100 -10.44 3.53 -7.13
CA LEU A 100 -9.90 3.15 -8.44
C LEU A 100 -8.42 3.53 -8.52
N TRP A 101 -8.01 4.63 -7.88
CA TRP A 101 -6.61 4.94 -7.63
C TRP A 101 -5.91 3.83 -6.86
N GLU A 102 -6.51 3.38 -5.75
CA GLU A 102 -5.94 2.31 -4.94
C GLU A 102 -5.86 0.98 -5.71
N TRP A 103 -6.88 0.65 -6.50
CA TRP A 103 -6.89 -0.54 -7.36
C TRP A 103 -5.84 -0.47 -8.45
N ALA A 104 -5.79 0.60 -9.24
CA ALA A 104 -4.88 0.72 -10.36
C ALA A 104 -3.41 0.76 -9.90
N THR A 105 -3.11 1.53 -8.84
CA THR A 105 -1.75 1.61 -8.30
C THR A 105 -1.32 0.35 -7.56
N PHE A 106 -2.26 -0.43 -7.00
CA PHE A 106 -1.96 -1.77 -6.47
C PHE A 106 -1.41 -2.68 -7.56
N TRP A 107 -2.07 -2.74 -8.71
CA TRP A 107 -1.62 -3.58 -9.82
C TRP A 107 -0.31 -3.09 -10.42
N LEU A 108 -0.16 -1.77 -10.54
CA LEU A 108 1.05 -1.14 -11.03
C LEU A 108 2.27 -1.47 -10.15
N ALA A 109 2.14 -1.28 -8.84
CA ALA A 109 3.20 -1.54 -7.87
C ALA A 109 3.52 -3.04 -7.72
N ASN A 110 2.57 -3.94 -7.95
CA ASN A 110 2.85 -5.38 -7.92
C ASN A 110 3.47 -5.90 -9.22
N THR A 111 3.24 -5.21 -10.33
CA THR A 111 3.85 -5.55 -11.62
C THR A 111 5.27 -4.98 -11.72
N TYR A 112 5.46 -3.76 -11.24
CA TYR A 112 6.72 -3.02 -11.34
C TYR A 112 7.10 -2.43 -9.97
N PRO A 113 7.45 -3.28 -8.98
CA PRO A 113 7.65 -2.86 -7.59
C PRO A 113 8.86 -1.95 -7.38
N HIS A 114 9.79 -1.89 -8.34
CA HIS A 114 10.91 -0.96 -8.32
C HIS A 114 10.55 0.46 -8.75
N ASP A 115 9.53 0.60 -9.60
CA ASP A 115 9.25 1.84 -10.31
C ASP A 115 8.02 2.56 -9.74
N TYR A 116 7.09 1.82 -9.13
CA TYR A 116 5.81 2.36 -8.68
C TYR A 116 5.48 1.91 -7.26
N VAL A 117 4.86 2.83 -6.53
CA VAL A 117 4.36 2.62 -5.17
C VAL A 117 2.84 2.46 -5.22
N TRP A 118 2.33 1.57 -4.37
CA TRP A 118 0.90 1.41 -4.17
C TRP A 118 0.35 2.55 -3.32
N TRP A 119 -0.54 3.35 -3.90
CA TRP A 119 -1.22 4.43 -3.19
C TRP A 119 -2.54 3.95 -2.58
N SER A 120 -2.46 3.44 -1.36
CA SER A 120 -3.63 3.15 -0.53
C SER A 120 -3.97 4.32 0.40
N ARG A 121 -5.20 4.34 0.91
CA ARG A 121 -5.62 5.29 1.94
C ARG A 121 -4.71 5.29 3.17
N TRP A 122 -4.18 4.15 3.59
CA TRP A 122 -3.27 4.13 4.75
C TRP A 122 -1.91 4.80 4.43
N MET A 123 -1.51 4.80 3.15
CA MET A 123 -0.29 5.46 2.68
C MET A 123 -0.44 6.97 2.77
N TYR A 124 -1.50 7.49 2.15
CA TYR A 124 -1.91 8.89 2.27
C TYR A 124 -3.36 9.08 1.80
N ARG A 125 -4.13 9.82 2.58
CA ARG A 125 -5.49 10.26 2.26
C ARG A 125 -5.48 11.75 1.97
N ALA A 126 -5.79 12.15 0.73
CA ALA A 126 -5.82 13.55 0.34
C ALA A 126 -6.94 14.36 1.02
N ASP A 127 -8.08 13.73 1.32
CA ASP A 127 -9.24 14.37 1.95
C ASP A 127 -8.96 14.77 3.40
N SER A 128 -8.41 13.86 4.20
CA SER A 128 -8.08 14.10 5.60
C SER A 128 -6.64 14.56 5.84
N GLN A 129 -5.78 14.51 4.82
CA GLN A 129 -4.34 14.82 4.90
C GLN A 129 -3.61 13.97 5.95
N THR A 130 -3.96 12.68 6.01
CA THR A 130 -3.41 11.71 6.97
C THR A 130 -2.90 10.48 6.26
N GLY A 131 -1.89 9.81 6.82
CA GLY A 131 -1.37 8.54 6.33
C GLY A 131 0.09 8.37 6.72
N ALA A 132 0.68 7.22 6.38
CA ALA A 132 2.07 6.90 6.66
C ALA A 132 3.02 8.01 6.20
N VAL A 133 2.86 8.48 4.96
CA VAL A 133 3.76 9.47 4.35
C VAL A 133 3.68 10.79 5.10
N ALA A 134 2.49 11.23 5.50
CA ALA A 134 2.32 12.50 6.23
C ALA A 134 3.01 12.52 7.61
N LEU A 135 3.33 11.34 8.18
CA LEU A 135 3.99 11.21 9.47
C LEU A 135 5.51 11.27 9.39
N ILE A 136 6.08 11.06 8.20
CA ILE A 136 7.52 10.95 7.99
C ILE A 136 8.07 11.99 7.00
N VAL A 137 7.26 12.92 6.52
CA VAL A 137 7.74 14.03 5.70
C VAL A 137 7.98 15.26 6.57
N SER A 138 9.06 15.99 6.31
CA SER A 138 9.41 17.18 7.10
C SER A 138 8.40 18.32 6.95
N ASP A 139 7.73 18.41 5.80
CA ASP A 139 6.67 19.39 5.53
C ASP A 139 5.47 18.72 4.84
N PRO A 140 4.41 18.35 5.59
CA PRO A 140 3.20 17.74 5.02
C PRO A 140 2.46 18.63 4.01
N SER A 141 2.73 19.95 3.97
CA SER A 141 2.09 20.84 3.00
C SER A 141 2.50 20.56 1.56
N CYS A 142 3.65 19.90 1.33
CA CYS A 142 4.08 19.48 -0.01
C CYS A 142 3.14 18.42 -0.64
N LEU A 143 2.31 17.76 0.17
CA LEU A 143 1.30 16.78 -0.27
C LEU A 143 -0.05 17.43 -0.64
N LYS A 144 -0.18 18.76 -0.51
CA LYS A 144 -1.39 19.52 -0.89
C LYS A 144 -1.30 19.96 -2.35
N THR A 145 -1.52 19.02 -3.25
CA THR A 145 -1.45 19.24 -4.70
C THR A 145 -2.51 18.41 -5.42
N ASP A 146 -2.66 18.59 -6.73
CA ASP A 146 -3.51 17.75 -7.57
C ASP A 146 -3.07 16.26 -7.55
N PHE A 147 -3.99 15.36 -7.90
CA PHE A 147 -3.78 13.91 -7.80
C PHE A 147 -2.57 13.37 -8.57
N ARG A 148 -2.20 13.97 -9.72
CA ARG A 148 -1.04 13.53 -10.49
C ARG A 148 0.24 13.83 -9.72
N ASN A 149 0.40 15.09 -9.33
CA ASN A 149 1.58 15.52 -8.58
C ASN A 149 1.63 14.83 -7.22
N LEU A 150 0.47 14.58 -6.60
CA LEU A 150 0.39 13.85 -5.34
C LEU A 150 0.89 12.41 -5.51
N TYR A 151 0.44 11.69 -6.54
CA TYR A 151 0.94 10.34 -6.78
C TYR A 151 2.45 10.33 -7.07
N SER A 152 2.96 11.31 -7.82
CA SER A 152 4.41 11.46 -8.02
C SER A 152 5.15 11.66 -6.70
N SER A 153 4.64 12.50 -5.80
CA SER A 153 5.18 12.68 -4.45
C SER A 153 5.15 11.39 -3.62
N ILE A 154 4.08 10.60 -3.69
CA ILE A 154 3.99 9.30 -3.00
C ILE A 154 5.01 8.30 -3.55
N ASN A 155 5.19 8.22 -4.87
CA ASN A 155 6.22 7.38 -5.48
C ASN A 155 7.62 7.79 -5.04
N GLN A 156 7.92 9.11 -5.06
CA GLN A 156 9.19 9.63 -4.57
C GLN A 156 9.43 9.32 -3.10
N ALA A 157 8.41 9.47 -2.25
CA ALA A 157 8.50 9.14 -0.83
C ALA A 157 8.88 7.67 -0.63
N GLY A 158 8.24 6.73 -1.34
CA GLY A 158 8.61 5.31 -1.27
C GLY A 158 10.05 5.03 -1.72
N GLN A 159 10.50 5.65 -2.82
CA GLN A 159 11.87 5.51 -3.31
C GLN A 159 12.90 6.07 -2.32
N PHE A 160 12.65 7.23 -1.72
CA PHE A 160 13.52 7.80 -0.69
C PHE A 160 13.52 6.97 0.58
N THR A 161 12.37 6.46 1.01
CA THR A 161 12.29 5.52 2.13
C THR A 161 13.17 4.30 1.89
N GLU A 162 13.17 3.74 0.68
CA GLU A 162 14.04 2.59 0.36
C GLU A 162 15.53 2.94 0.52
N GLN A 163 15.96 4.10 0.02
CA GLN A 163 17.36 4.54 0.14
C GLN A 163 17.79 4.70 1.60
N ILE A 164 16.91 5.25 2.45
CA ILE A 164 17.20 5.41 3.88
C ILE A 164 17.28 4.03 4.57
N LEU A 165 16.33 3.13 4.29
CA LEU A 165 16.34 1.78 4.86
C LEU A 165 17.60 1.00 4.48
N ASP A 166 18.05 1.13 3.22
CA ASP A 166 19.28 0.51 2.74
C ASP A 166 20.52 1.05 3.48
N GLY A 167 20.58 2.38 3.67
CA GLY A 167 21.64 3.03 4.43
C GLY A 167 21.69 2.64 5.92
N TRP A 168 20.55 2.24 6.50
CA TRP A 168 20.48 1.73 7.87
C TRP A 168 20.57 0.21 7.98
N HIS A 169 20.62 -0.52 6.86
CA HIS A 169 20.56 -1.98 6.81
C HIS A 169 19.35 -2.57 7.56
N ARG A 170 18.19 -1.89 7.54
CA ARG A 170 16.96 -2.34 8.20
C ARG A 170 16.08 -3.14 7.26
N LEU A 171 15.19 -3.95 7.85
CA LEU A 171 14.25 -4.81 7.13
C LEU A 171 14.94 -5.75 6.12
N SER A 172 16.13 -6.25 6.43
CA SER A 172 16.95 -7.11 5.55
C SER A 172 16.31 -8.46 5.20
N LEU A 173 15.24 -8.85 5.91
CA LEU A 173 14.43 -10.03 5.62
C LEU A 173 13.34 -9.79 4.55
N ILE A 174 13.14 -8.53 4.15
CA ILE A 174 12.23 -8.14 3.08
C ILE A 174 13.07 -7.77 1.85
N ASP A 175 12.66 -8.23 0.68
CA ASP A 175 13.35 -7.89 -0.56
C ASP A 175 13.21 -6.39 -0.85
N THR A 176 14.28 -5.80 -1.38
CA THR A 176 14.40 -4.37 -1.76
C THR A 176 13.16 -3.76 -2.42
N PRO A 177 12.48 -4.40 -3.40
CA PRO A 177 11.33 -3.79 -4.06
C PRO A 177 10.14 -3.53 -3.12
N TYR A 178 10.08 -4.19 -1.96
CA TYR A 178 8.92 -4.11 -1.05
C TYR A 178 9.23 -3.52 0.32
N ARG A 179 10.51 -3.32 0.65
CA ARG A 179 10.98 -2.81 1.95
C ARG A 179 10.30 -1.49 2.33
N HIS A 180 10.28 -0.51 1.43
CA HIS A 180 9.57 0.76 1.64
C HIS A 180 8.08 0.59 1.97
N LEU A 181 7.38 -0.32 1.28
CA LEU A 181 5.95 -0.55 1.48
C LEU A 181 5.69 -1.15 2.87
N VAL A 182 6.51 -2.12 3.29
CA VAL A 182 6.44 -2.73 4.62
C VAL A 182 6.75 -1.70 5.70
N ALA A 183 7.79 -0.89 5.53
CA ALA A 183 8.14 0.17 6.47
C ALA A 183 7.01 1.18 6.66
N LEU A 184 6.41 1.66 5.58
CA LEU A 184 5.30 2.62 5.63
C LEU A 184 4.05 2.01 6.27
N ALA A 185 3.78 0.72 6.02
CA ALA A 185 2.68 0.02 6.69
C ALA A 185 2.93 -0.11 8.20
N MET A 186 4.17 -0.37 8.62
CA MET A 186 4.60 -0.39 10.02
C MET A 186 4.44 0.98 10.68
N VAL A 187 4.91 2.05 10.04
CA VAL A 187 4.73 3.45 10.50
C VAL A 187 3.25 3.73 10.75
N TYR A 188 2.39 3.42 9.79
CA TYR A 188 0.95 3.66 9.94
C TYR A 188 0.32 2.79 11.03
N ALA A 189 0.75 1.54 11.17
CA ALA A 189 0.29 0.67 12.25
C ALA A 189 0.66 1.22 13.63
N VAL A 190 1.89 1.72 13.83
CA VAL A 190 2.27 2.36 15.10
C VAL A 190 1.39 3.57 15.39
N TYR A 191 1.12 4.41 14.39
CA TYR A 191 0.21 5.53 14.53
C TYR A 191 -1.21 5.09 14.92
N LEU A 192 -1.76 4.06 14.26
CA LEU A 192 -3.09 3.52 14.58
C LEU A 192 -3.16 3.01 16.02
N PHE A 193 -2.17 2.24 16.46
CA PHE A 193 -2.12 1.73 17.83
C PHE A 193 -2.00 2.87 18.82
N THR A 194 -1.11 3.84 18.59
CA THR A 194 -0.93 5.01 19.47
C THR A 194 -2.24 5.80 19.62
N MET A 195 -2.89 6.14 18.51
CA MET A 195 -4.16 6.87 18.52
C MET A 195 -5.30 6.09 19.17
N THR A 196 -5.27 4.76 19.06
CA THR A 196 -6.31 3.89 19.63
C THR A 196 -6.10 3.69 21.13
N SER A 197 -4.86 3.50 21.58
CA SER A 197 -4.50 3.43 23.00
C SER A 197 -4.85 4.71 23.77
N TRP A 198 -4.85 5.87 23.11
CA TRP A 198 -5.28 7.13 23.71
C TRP A 198 -6.80 7.25 23.88
N ARG A 199 -7.58 6.44 23.14
CA ARG A 199 -9.06 6.53 23.09
C ARG A 199 -9.76 5.38 23.80
N LEU A 200 -9.06 4.32 24.19
CA LEU A 200 -9.64 3.12 24.78
C LEU A 200 -9.14 2.89 26.21
N THR A 201 -10.03 2.38 27.07
CA THR A 201 -9.67 1.83 28.39
C THR A 201 -8.91 0.50 28.23
N ASP A 202 -8.16 0.09 29.26
CA ASP A 202 -7.32 -1.13 29.25
C ASP A 202 -8.07 -2.42 28.84
N GLU A 203 -9.39 -2.45 29.02
CA GLU A 203 -10.24 -3.60 28.68
C GLU A 203 -10.53 -3.71 27.17
N PHE A 204 -10.44 -2.61 26.42
CA PHE A 204 -10.76 -2.58 24.99
C PHE A 204 -9.53 -2.76 24.09
N THR A 205 -8.32 -2.58 24.63
CA THR A 205 -7.07 -2.86 23.90
C THR A 205 -6.90 -4.35 23.58
N GLN A 206 -7.58 -5.25 24.32
CA GLN A 206 -7.61 -6.69 24.03
C GLN A 206 -8.38 -7.08 22.75
N VAL A 207 -9.15 -6.15 22.16
CA VAL A 207 -9.91 -6.38 20.93
C VAL A 207 -9.08 -6.08 19.67
N LEU A 208 -7.94 -5.40 19.82
CA LEU A 208 -7.08 -5.10 18.69
C LEU A 208 -6.39 -6.39 18.18
N PRO A 209 -6.40 -6.63 16.86
CA PRO A 209 -5.59 -7.69 16.28
C PRO A 209 -4.12 -7.49 16.65
N PRO A 210 -3.31 -8.56 16.73
CA PRO A 210 -1.86 -8.45 16.86
C PRO A 210 -1.27 -7.47 15.84
N PHE A 211 -0.24 -6.71 16.25
CA PHE A 211 0.40 -5.68 15.42
C PHE A 211 0.81 -6.21 14.06
N SER A 212 1.46 -7.38 14.01
CA SER A 212 1.88 -8.04 12.77
C SER A 212 0.69 -8.34 11.83
N LYS A 213 -0.47 -8.74 12.37
CA LYS A 213 -1.69 -8.96 11.57
C LYS A 213 -2.28 -7.67 11.02
N VAL A 214 -2.15 -6.56 11.74
CA VAL A 214 -2.55 -5.23 11.24
C VAL A 214 -1.66 -4.82 10.08
N VAL A 215 -0.33 -4.94 10.21
CA VAL A 215 0.61 -4.66 9.12
C VAL A 215 0.31 -5.53 7.90
N ALA A 216 0.14 -6.85 8.08
CA ALA A 216 -0.22 -7.76 7.00
C ALA A 216 -1.54 -7.37 6.30
N SER A 217 -2.53 -6.91 7.06
CA SER A 217 -3.81 -6.46 6.52
C SER A 217 -3.68 -5.17 5.70
N LEU A 218 -2.84 -4.22 6.13
CA LEU A 218 -2.52 -3.01 5.36
C LEU A 218 -1.83 -3.35 4.04
N LEU A 219 -0.95 -4.35 4.06
CA LEU A 219 -0.24 -4.86 2.88
C LEU A 219 -1.14 -5.68 1.93
N GLY A 220 -2.38 -5.99 2.33
CA GLY A 220 -3.31 -6.82 1.55
C GLY A 220 -2.99 -8.32 1.55
N ILE A 221 -2.09 -8.78 2.42
CA ILE A 221 -1.60 -10.17 2.47
C ILE A 221 -2.75 -11.18 2.66
N PRO A 222 -3.62 -11.07 3.68
CA PRO A 222 -4.68 -12.05 3.91
C PRO A 222 -5.65 -12.20 2.74
N ARG A 223 -5.83 -11.13 1.95
CA ARG A 223 -6.70 -11.14 0.77
C ARG A 223 -6.06 -11.92 -0.38
N TRP A 224 -4.75 -11.75 -0.56
CA TRP A 224 -3.98 -12.47 -1.56
C TRP A 224 -3.95 -13.97 -1.24
N GLU A 225 -3.70 -14.34 0.01
CA GLU A 225 -3.73 -15.74 0.44
C GLU A 225 -5.10 -16.38 0.23
N GLY A 226 -6.18 -15.65 0.57
CA GLY A 226 -7.55 -16.09 0.30
C GLY A 226 -7.82 -16.36 -1.18
N TYR A 227 -7.25 -15.55 -2.08
CA TYR A 227 -7.30 -15.78 -3.52
C TYR A 227 -6.54 -17.06 -3.92
N VAL A 228 -5.32 -17.25 -3.44
CA VAL A 228 -4.50 -18.44 -3.74
C VAL A 228 -5.23 -19.72 -3.29
N VAL A 229 -5.82 -19.73 -2.10
CA VAL A 229 -6.60 -20.86 -1.58
C VAL A 229 -7.88 -21.11 -2.40
N ALA A 230 -8.56 -20.05 -2.85
CA ALA A 230 -9.74 -20.20 -3.69
C ALA A 230 -9.40 -20.79 -5.06
N LYS A 231 -8.26 -20.39 -5.64
CA LYS A 231 -7.78 -20.93 -6.91
C LYS A 231 -7.33 -22.37 -6.83
N SER A 232 -6.62 -22.76 -5.77
CA SER A 232 -6.17 -24.14 -5.61
C SER A 232 -7.32 -25.15 -5.44
N LYS A 233 -8.50 -24.70 -4.96
CA LYS A 233 -9.72 -25.52 -4.83
C LYS A 233 -10.56 -25.61 -6.11
N SER A 234 -10.29 -24.76 -7.10
CA SER A 234 -11.06 -24.67 -8.35
C SER A 234 -10.49 -25.53 -9.48
N HIS A 235 -9.40 -26.25 -9.21
CA HIS A 235 -8.71 -27.21 -10.09
C HIS A 235 -8.70 -28.59 -9.45
#